data_AF-A0A0S7Z0F6-F1
#
_entry.id   AF-A0A0S7Z0F6-F1
#
_cell.length_a   1.000
_cell.length_b   1.000
_cell.length_c   1.000
_cell.angle_alpha   90.00
_cell.angle_beta   90.00
_cell.angle_gamma   90.00
#
_symmetry.space_group_name_H-M   'P 1'
#
loop_
_entity.id
_entity.type
_entity.pdbx_description
1 polymer ?
#
loop_
_entity_poly.entity_id
_entity_poly.type
_entity_poly.pdbx_seq_one_letter_code
_entity_poly.pdbx_strand_id
1 'polypeptide(L)'
;MKFLRTSLALALSWGLLVALAPVAHGESARQGPTTERAVLRRATLIVRDIDVSIRFYRDVLGFSVWLDNRGKVGPSSLPSDAPIGAPSRFVIMKGKHPWVGMIGLLQYGNAQEPTEAPAKLVPGDVVLMIETDELDAAFVRMKAAGTQILRPIETARVTGAGGRNWTASFVFAFDPDGHLIELNQRRLEEDAGHPTESAEDMAAVVKIRRAFTDTRLGQLHYRVAQPVSPAGMATPLVLLHQTPLSGRMFSEFLPVIARDRAVYVPDTPGYGESDSPGTRPTFETYGAALADFISDIGEPVDLLGYHTGAGLAIEIAHRYPERVRRVILVSIPLLTDAQRARFSQPPAASSIREDGSHLLDMWQSTMSVSLEEAARLVAEKQRSLTHTEWALTALAGYPLGLRLSQLAQPTLILRPRDGLWEQTGQAAKLVPSAQIIERSDWSYGLFDAYPEEIAELLARFLER
;
A
#
# COMPACT_ATOMS: atom_id res chain seq x y z
N MET A 1 -45.84 42.56 38.80
CA MET A 1 -45.21 43.89 38.65
C MET A 1 -43.73 43.64 38.31
N LYS A 2 -43.26 43.61 37.06
CA LYS A 2 -42.90 44.74 36.13
C LYS A 2 -42.13 45.83 36.88
N PHE A 3 -40.85 46.14 36.60
CA PHE A 3 -40.20 46.63 35.36
C PHE A 3 -38.81 45.96 35.12
N LEU A 4 -38.37 45.53 33.91
CA LEU A 4 -37.89 46.25 32.69
C LEU A 4 -36.80 47.30 33.00
N ARG A 5 -35.67 47.50 32.30
CA ARG A 5 -35.04 47.11 31.01
C ARG A 5 -33.57 47.59 31.14
N THR A 6 -32.56 46.90 30.59
CA THR A 6 -31.93 47.37 29.34
C THR A 6 -31.27 46.23 28.55
N SER A 7 -31.52 46.28 27.25
CA SER A 7 -31.01 45.42 26.19
C SER A 7 -29.60 45.85 25.75
N LEU A 8 -28.79 44.92 25.23
CA LEU A 8 -28.20 45.09 23.89
C LEU A 8 -27.83 43.72 23.31
N ALA A 9 -28.28 43.51 22.08
CA ALA A 9 -27.94 42.40 21.20
C ALA A 9 -27.09 42.92 20.03
N LEU A 10 -26.61 41.98 19.19
CA LEU A 10 -25.82 42.08 17.94
C LEU A 10 -24.29 42.08 18.14
N ALA A 11 -23.54 41.07 17.69
CA ALA A 11 -23.37 40.43 16.36
C ALA A 11 -22.27 41.10 15.50
N LEU A 12 -21.41 40.21 14.96
CA LEU A 12 -20.55 40.32 13.77
C LEU A 12 -19.24 41.16 13.82
N SER A 13 -18.13 40.41 13.91
CA SER A 13 -17.01 40.32 12.95
C SER A 13 -16.39 41.59 12.34
N TRP A 14 -15.08 41.78 12.55
CA TRP A 14 -14.00 41.88 11.54
C TRP A 14 -12.67 42.31 12.20
N GLY A 15 -11.53 41.77 11.77
CA GLY A 15 -10.21 42.33 12.12
C GLY A 15 -9.04 41.35 12.12
N LEU A 16 -8.56 41.01 10.93
CA LEU A 16 -7.34 40.25 10.61
C LEU A 16 -6.06 40.93 11.16
N LEU A 17 -5.07 40.16 11.62
CA LEU A 17 -3.66 40.52 11.39
C LEU A 17 -2.75 39.28 11.38
N VAL A 18 -2.24 38.99 10.18
CA VAL A 18 -1.13 38.08 9.91
C VAL A 18 0.17 38.82 10.20
N ALA A 19 1.07 38.19 10.95
CA ALA A 19 2.52 38.44 10.87
C ALA A 19 3.24 37.08 10.95
N LEU A 20 3.67 36.58 9.78
CA LEU A 20 4.82 35.70 9.59
C LEU A 20 6.06 36.51 10.04
N ALA A 21 7.07 36.07 10.79
CA ALA A 21 7.81 34.81 10.94
C ALA A 21 8.70 34.94 12.23
N PRO A 22 9.75 34.12 12.46
CA PRO A 22 9.85 32.67 12.62
C PRO A 22 10.28 32.31 14.07
N VAL A 23 9.93 31.12 14.57
CA VAL A 23 10.68 30.47 15.66
C VAL A 23 11.12 29.10 15.19
N ALA A 24 12.44 29.00 15.09
CA ALA A 24 13.21 27.85 14.67
C ALA A 24 12.77 26.57 15.37
N HIS A 25 12.32 25.60 14.58
CA HIS A 25 12.49 24.19 14.91
C HIS A 25 13.70 23.73 14.11
N GLY A 26 14.75 23.33 14.84
CA GLY A 26 16.00 22.89 14.26
C GLY A 26 15.77 21.83 13.21
N GLU A 27 16.22 22.13 11.99
CA GLU A 27 16.56 21.12 11.02
C GLU A 27 17.62 20.19 11.63
N SER A 28 17.31 18.91 11.65
CA SER A 28 18.31 17.87 11.40
C SER A 28 17.70 16.92 10.40
N ALA A 29 17.93 17.23 9.13
CA ALA A 29 17.65 16.35 8.03
C ALA A 29 18.88 15.46 7.75
N ARG A 30 18.59 14.20 7.38
CA ARG A 30 19.39 13.23 6.60
C ARG A 30 20.35 12.36 7.44
N GLN A 31 20.44 11.05 7.20
CA GLN A 31 20.95 10.44 5.95
C GLN A 31 20.36 9.04 5.65
N GLY A 32 19.76 8.88 4.46
CA GLY A 32 19.86 7.67 3.64
C GLY A 32 20.92 7.89 2.54
N PRO A 33 21.55 6.86 1.95
CA PRO A 33 22.71 7.05 1.10
C PRO A 33 22.35 7.64 -0.28
N THR A 34 22.66 8.93 -0.36
CA THR A 34 23.33 9.68 -1.44
C THR A 34 22.60 10.00 -2.75
N THR A 35 22.40 11.32 -2.90
CA THR A 35 22.23 12.10 -4.14
C THR A 35 20.85 12.16 -4.80
N GLU A 36 19.79 12.48 -4.05
CA GLU A 36 18.64 13.14 -4.69
C GLU A 36 19.05 14.55 -5.13
N ARG A 37 19.55 14.62 -6.36
CA ARG A 37 19.53 15.83 -7.19
C ARG A 37 18.05 16.24 -7.33
N ALA A 38 17.74 17.52 -7.16
CA ALA A 38 16.39 18.08 -7.03
C ALA A 38 15.26 17.33 -7.77
N VAL A 39 14.13 17.08 -7.08
CA VAL A 39 12.96 16.37 -7.63
C VAL A 39 11.80 17.34 -7.88
N LEU A 40 11.30 17.41 -9.12
CA LEU A 40 10.09 18.16 -9.45
C LEU A 40 8.85 17.39 -8.98
N ARG A 41 8.30 17.76 -7.83
CA ARG A 41 7.16 17.04 -7.23
C ARG A 41 5.80 17.43 -7.84
N ARG A 42 5.65 18.70 -8.20
CA ARG A 42 4.35 19.26 -8.62
C ARG A 42 4.52 20.44 -9.57
N ALA A 43 3.78 20.42 -10.66
CA ALA A 43 3.51 21.61 -11.49
C ALA A 43 2.17 22.22 -11.05
N THR A 44 2.05 23.55 -11.02
CA THR A 44 0.76 24.21 -10.74
C THR A 44 0.28 24.92 -11.98
N LEU A 45 -0.94 24.59 -12.42
CA LEU A 45 -1.64 25.24 -13.51
C LEU A 45 -2.61 26.25 -12.92
N ILE A 46 -2.60 27.46 -13.46
CA ILE A 46 -3.63 28.45 -13.18
C ILE A 46 -4.77 28.18 -14.16
N VAL A 47 -5.94 27.85 -13.63
CA VAL A 47 -7.07 27.33 -14.41
C VAL A 47 -8.25 28.29 -14.39
N ARG A 48 -9.02 28.28 -15.48
CA ARG A 48 -10.19 29.14 -15.72
C ARG A 48 -11.44 28.62 -15.03
N ASP A 49 -11.67 27.31 -15.12
CA ASP A 49 -12.75 26.60 -14.44
C ASP A 49 -12.19 25.32 -13.82
N ILE A 50 -11.91 25.39 -12.53
CA ILE A 50 -11.30 24.29 -11.78
C ILE A 50 -12.18 23.05 -11.72
N ASP A 51 -13.51 23.18 -11.80
CA ASP A 51 -14.39 22.01 -11.82
C ASP A 51 -14.30 21.29 -13.16
N VAL A 52 -14.12 22.01 -14.27
CA VAL A 52 -13.81 21.42 -15.59
C VAL A 52 -12.46 20.74 -15.56
N SER A 53 -11.41 21.40 -15.05
CA SER A 53 -10.06 20.82 -15.01
C SER A 53 -10.00 19.60 -14.07
N ILE A 54 -10.68 19.62 -12.91
CA ILE A 54 -10.79 18.43 -12.03
C ILE A 54 -11.41 17.26 -12.77
N ARG A 55 -12.55 17.47 -13.45
CA ARG A 55 -13.22 16.40 -14.22
C ARG A 55 -12.31 15.85 -15.30
N PHE A 56 -11.61 16.71 -16.03
CA PHE A 56 -10.67 16.27 -17.05
C PHE A 56 -9.54 15.41 -16.46
N TYR A 57 -8.80 15.92 -15.47
CA TYR A 57 -7.68 15.17 -14.89
C TYR A 57 -8.12 13.89 -14.19
N ARG A 58 -9.28 13.90 -13.51
CA ARG A 58 -9.81 12.73 -12.81
C ARG A 58 -10.44 11.70 -13.75
N ASP A 59 -11.41 12.14 -14.53
CA ASP A 59 -12.30 11.25 -15.28
C ASP A 59 -11.70 10.87 -16.64
N VAL A 60 -10.88 11.74 -17.25
CA VAL A 60 -10.21 11.44 -18.52
C VAL A 60 -8.83 10.82 -18.29
N LEU A 61 -8.02 11.43 -17.44
CA LEU A 61 -6.61 11.03 -17.23
C LEU A 61 -6.36 10.15 -16.01
N GLY A 62 -7.36 9.88 -15.17
CA GLY A 62 -7.26 8.92 -14.05
C GLY A 62 -6.52 9.43 -12.80
N PHE A 63 -6.38 10.75 -12.62
CA PHE A 63 -5.82 11.33 -11.40
C PHE A 63 -6.84 11.29 -10.24
N SER A 64 -6.35 11.39 -9.01
CA SER A 64 -7.20 11.49 -7.80
C SER A 64 -7.08 12.87 -7.14
N VAL A 65 -8.15 13.35 -6.52
CA VAL A 65 -8.09 14.59 -5.72
C VAL A 65 -7.38 14.29 -4.40
N TRP A 66 -6.25 14.95 -4.16
CA TRP A 66 -5.46 14.80 -2.93
C TRP A 66 -5.75 15.90 -1.91
N LEU A 67 -6.00 17.12 -2.38
CA LEU A 67 -6.29 18.29 -1.57
C LEU A 67 -7.28 19.17 -2.31
N ASP A 68 -8.25 19.76 -1.60
CA ASP A 68 -9.16 20.78 -2.14
C ASP A 68 -9.37 21.88 -1.10
N ASN A 69 -8.68 23.00 -1.29
CA ASN A 69 -8.72 24.15 -0.40
C ASN A 69 -9.43 25.31 -1.08
N ARG A 70 -10.37 25.92 -0.35
CA ARG A 70 -11.05 27.15 -0.75
C ARG A 70 -10.58 28.31 0.12
N GLY A 71 -10.34 29.45 -0.51
CA GLY A 71 -9.81 30.62 0.15
C GLY A 71 -10.19 31.91 -0.56
N LYS A 72 -9.44 32.96 -0.27
CA LYS A 72 -9.50 34.24 -0.95
C LYS A 72 -8.10 34.69 -1.32
N VAL A 73 -7.98 35.48 -2.38
CA VAL A 73 -6.74 36.15 -2.77
C VAL A 73 -6.32 37.09 -1.63
N GLY A 74 -5.11 36.91 -1.14
CA GLY A 74 -4.51 37.74 -0.10
C GLY A 74 -3.24 38.43 -0.57
N PRO A 75 -2.65 39.32 0.25
CA PRO A 75 -1.39 40.01 -0.08
C PRO A 75 -0.20 39.07 -0.32
N SER A 76 -0.27 37.83 0.18
CA SER A 76 0.75 36.79 0.03
C SER A 76 0.40 35.71 -1.02
N SER A 77 -0.68 35.89 -1.79
CA SER A 77 -1.03 34.99 -2.90
C SER A 77 -0.03 35.14 -4.06
N LEU A 78 0.01 34.15 -4.97
CA LEU A 78 0.81 34.28 -6.19
C LEU A 78 0.31 35.49 -7.00
N PRO A 79 1.19 36.20 -7.74
CA PRO A 79 0.78 37.30 -8.60
C PRO A 79 -0.34 36.87 -9.55
N SER A 80 -1.44 37.63 -9.56
CA SER A 80 -2.61 37.36 -10.40
C SER A 80 -3.37 38.65 -10.66
N ASP A 81 -4.16 38.68 -11.73
CA ASP A 81 -5.03 39.82 -12.06
C ASP A 81 -6.28 39.91 -11.17
N ALA A 82 -6.50 38.92 -10.29
CA ALA A 82 -7.65 38.90 -9.39
C ALA A 82 -7.44 39.86 -8.20
N PRO A 83 -8.44 40.68 -7.84
CA PRO A 83 -8.32 41.62 -6.73
C PRO A 83 -8.20 40.89 -5.39
N ILE A 84 -7.51 41.51 -4.42
CA ILE A 84 -7.46 41.03 -3.04
C ILE A 84 -8.90 40.86 -2.51
N GLY A 85 -9.16 39.71 -1.88
CA GLY A 85 -10.47 39.32 -1.39
C GLY A 85 -11.32 38.53 -2.38
N ALA A 86 -10.93 38.44 -3.67
CA ALA A 86 -11.58 37.55 -4.64
C ALA A 86 -11.50 36.09 -4.18
N PRO A 87 -12.50 35.24 -4.51
CA PRO A 87 -12.43 33.81 -4.23
C PRO A 87 -11.17 33.17 -4.83
N SER A 88 -10.63 32.16 -4.16
CA SER A 88 -9.60 31.28 -4.73
C SER A 88 -9.90 29.83 -4.39
N ARG A 89 -9.52 28.90 -5.27
CA ARG A 89 -9.59 27.46 -5.00
C ARG A 89 -8.33 26.80 -5.51
N PHE A 90 -7.72 26.01 -4.64
CA PHE A 90 -6.49 25.30 -4.91
C PHE A 90 -6.69 23.82 -4.68
N VAL A 91 -6.55 23.04 -5.75
CA VAL A 91 -6.73 21.60 -5.75
C VAL A 91 -5.42 20.95 -6.16
N ILE A 92 -5.08 19.82 -5.55
CA ILE A 92 -3.96 18.99 -6.00
C ILE A 92 -4.52 17.68 -6.50
N MET A 93 -4.20 17.38 -7.76
CA MET A 93 -4.46 16.12 -8.44
C MET A 93 -3.21 15.24 -8.32
N LYS A 94 -3.38 14.00 -7.86
CA LYS A 94 -2.29 13.05 -7.63
C LYS A 94 -2.40 11.86 -8.60
N GLY A 95 -1.33 11.63 -9.35
CA GLY A 95 -1.15 10.41 -10.16
C GLY A 95 -0.75 9.19 -9.31
N LYS A 96 -0.55 8.03 -9.94
CA LYS A 96 -0.29 6.75 -9.25
C LYS A 96 1.07 6.72 -8.50
N HIS A 97 2.07 7.51 -8.91
CA HIS A 97 3.40 7.45 -8.30
C HIS A 97 3.45 8.09 -6.89
N PRO A 98 4.15 7.49 -5.91
CA PRO A 98 4.17 7.96 -4.51
C PRO A 98 4.88 9.30 -4.24
N TRP A 99 5.63 9.86 -5.19
CA TRP A 99 6.61 10.95 -4.92
C TRP A 99 6.62 12.07 -5.97
N VAL A 100 6.37 11.73 -7.24
CA VAL A 100 6.30 12.64 -8.39
C VAL A 100 4.95 12.52 -9.11
N GLY A 101 4.63 13.45 -9.99
CA GLY A 101 3.40 13.40 -10.81
C GLY A 101 2.17 14.01 -10.14
N MET A 102 2.34 15.07 -9.33
CA MET A 102 1.22 15.87 -8.86
C MET A 102 0.99 17.07 -9.79
N ILE A 103 -0.29 17.40 -10.03
CA ILE A 103 -0.71 18.60 -10.75
C ILE A 103 -1.53 19.44 -9.77
N GLY A 104 -1.09 20.66 -9.48
CA GLY A 104 -1.91 21.63 -8.79
C GLY A 104 -2.79 22.38 -9.77
N LEU A 105 -4.07 22.56 -9.44
CA LEU A 105 -5.02 23.39 -10.16
C LEU A 105 -5.36 24.57 -9.26
N LEU A 106 -5.14 25.78 -9.75
CA LEU A 106 -5.37 27.01 -8.99
C LEU A 106 -6.28 27.94 -9.77
N GLN A 107 -7.47 28.19 -9.25
CA GLN A 107 -8.38 29.20 -9.81
C GLN A 107 -8.43 30.43 -8.93
N TYR A 108 -8.39 31.59 -9.58
CA TYR A 108 -8.65 32.88 -8.98
C TYR A 108 -9.94 33.48 -9.54
N GLY A 109 -10.78 34.00 -8.64
CA GLY A 109 -12.08 34.55 -9.00
C GLY A 109 -13.11 33.47 -9.38
N ASN A 110 -14.13 33.91 -10.12
CA ASN A 110 -15.19 33.05 -10.62
C ASN A 110 -14.71 32.25 -11.84
N ALA A 111 -15.42 31.16 -12.15
CA ALA A 111 -15.17 30.37 -13.36
C ALA A 111 -15.27 31.26 -14.60
N GLN A 112 -14.34 31.07 -15.54
CA GLN A 112 -14.29 31.76 -16.82
C GLN A 112 -14.57 30.79 -17.95
N GLU A 113 -15.03 31.31 -19.10
CA GLU A 113 -15.27 30.46 -20.27
C GLU A 113 -13.96 29.78 -20.73
N PRO A 114 -14.05 28.51 -21.20
CA PRO A 114 -12.92 27.83 -21.82
C PRO A 114 -12.36 28.63 -22.99
N THR A 115 -11.06 28.55 -23.23
CA THR A 115 -10.47 29.10 -24.46
C THR A 115 -10.36 27.98 -25.48
N GLU A 116 -10.50 28.32 -26.76
CA GLU A 116 -10.08 27.41 -27.81
C GLU A 116 -8.59 27.10 -27.65
N ALA A 117 -8.20 25.84 -27.86
CA ALA A 117 -6.80 25.48 -27.73
C ALA A 117 -5.96 26.19 -28.81
N PRO A 118 -4.69 26.50 -28.51
CA PRO A 118 -3.88 27.30 -29.41
C PRO A 118 -3.67 26.58 -30.75
N ALA A 119 -3.80 27.33 -31.85
CA ALA A 119 -3.57 26.79 -33.20
C ALA A 119 -2.09 26.42 -33.45
N LYS A 120 -1.16 27.01 -32.68
CA LYS A 120 0.29 26.76 -32.76
C LYS A 120 0.92 26.96 -31.39
N LEU A 121 1.93 26.13 -31.08
CA LEU A 121 2.79 26.30 -29.91
C LEU A 121 3.88 27.33 -30.19
N VAL A 122 4.24 28.12 -29.19
CA VAL A 122 5.27 29.16 -29.24
C VAL A 122 6.35 28.94 -28.17
N PRO A 123 7.57 29.52 -28.32
CA PRO A 123 8.59 29.44 -27.28
C PRO A 123 8.06 29.94 -25.93
N GLY A 124 8.19 29.11 -24.89
CA GLY A 124 7.68 29.38 -23.55
C GLY A 124 6.46 28.55 -23.16
N ASP A 125 5.78 27.93 -24.14
CA ASP A 125 4.68 27.00 -23.87
C ASP A 125 5.16 25.74 -23.15
N VAL A 126 4.29 25.17 -22.31
CA VAL A 126 4.55 23.99 -21.51
C VAL A 126 3.90 22.77 -22.15
N VAL A 127 4.68 21.68 -22.27
CA VAL A 127 4.17 20.35 -22.60
C VAL A 127 4.20 19.49 -21.34
N LEU A 128 3.04 18.95 -20.96
CA LEU A 128 2.88 18.04 -19.85
C LEU A 128 2.99 16.61 -20.36
N MET A 129 4.15 15.97 -20.15
CA MET A 129 4.32 14.56 -20.48
C MET A 129 3.82 13.69 -19.32
N ILE A 130 2.90 12.77 -19.63
CA ILE A 130 2.27 11.86 -18.68
C ILE A 130 2.37 10.44 -19.25
N GLU A 131 2.90 9.52 -18.46
CA GLU A 131 2.93 8.10 -18.80
C GLU A 131 1.67 7.39 -18.29
N THR A 132 1.13 6.49 -19.10
CA THR A 132 -0.01 5.63 -18.76
C THR A 132 0.15 4.21 -19.30
N ASP A 133 -0.41 3.27 -18.57
CA ASP A 133 -0.60 1.86 -18.92
C ASP A 133 -1.86 1.63 -19.79
N GLU A 134 -2.74 2.63 -19.91
CA GLU A 134 -4.09 2.53 -20.48
C GLU A 134 -4.33 3.59 -21.58
N LEU A 135 -3.38 3.77 -22.50
CA LEU A 135 -3.42 4.86 -23.50
C LEU A 135 -4.66 4.81 -24.39
N ASP A 136 -5.05 3.62 -24.86
CA ASP A 136 -6.23 3.43 -25.70
C ASP A 136 -7.53 3.79 -24.96
N ALA A 137 -7.65 3.39 -23.69
CA ALA A 137 -8.81 3.73 -22.87
C ALA A 137 -8.87 5.24 -22.57
N ALA A 138 -7.72 5.85 -22.25
CA ALA A 138 -7.62 7.30 -22.08
C ALA A 138 -8.01 8.04 -23.36
N PHE A 139 -7.60 7.55 -24.53
CA PHE A 139 -7.96 8.12 -25.83
C PHE A 139 -9.47 8.05 -26.11
N VAL A 140 -10.14 6.94 -25.77
CA VAL A 140 -11.60 6.83 -25.85
C VAL A 140 -12.27 7.85 -24.93
N ARG A 141 -11.81 7.99 -23.68
CA ARG A 141 -12.32 8.99 -22.73
C ARG A 141 -12.09 10.41 -23.22
N MET A 142 -10.94 10.70 -23.83
CA MET A 142 -10.66 12.00 -24.45
C MET A 142 -11.65 12.34 -25.55
N LYS A 143 -11.92 11.39 -26.46
CA LYS A 143 -12.93 11.58 -27.51
C LYS A 143 -14.33 11.82 -26.93
N ALA A 144 -14.72 11.03 -25.93
CA ALA A 144 -16.03 11.16 -25.28
C ALA A 144 -16.17 12.50 -24.54
N ALA A 145 -15.09 13.01 -23.97
CA ALA A 145 -15.06 14.30 -23.29
C ALA A 145 -14.97 15.50 -24.24
N GLY A 146 -14.87 15.28 -25.56
CA GLY A 146 -14.69 16.35 -26.55
C GLY A 146 -13.30 17.01 -26.47
N THR A 147 -12.31 16.33 -25.90
CA THR A 147 -10.93 16.83 -25.80
C THR A 147 -10.36 17.11 -27.18
N GLN A 148 -9.70 18.26 -27.34
CA GLN A 148 -9.03 18.60 -28.59
C GLN A 148 -7.75 17.77 -28.77
N ILE A 149 -7.88 16.69 -29.52
CA ILE A 149 -6.79 15.78 -29.88
C ILE A 149 -6.10 16.32 -31.14
N LEU A 150 -4.79 16.54 -31.07
CA LEU A 150 -4.01 17.07 -32.18
C LEU A 150 -3.80 16.05 -33.30
N ARG A 151 -3.57 14.77 -32.94
CA ARG A 151 -3.35 13.66 -33.85
C ARG A 151 -3.77 12.33 -33.21
N PRO A 152 -4.12 11.29 -33.99
CA PRO A 152 -4.42 9.96 -33.45
C PRO A 152 -3.19 9.34 -32.76
N ILE A 153 -3.40 8.22 -32.05
CA ILE A 153 -2.30 7.46 -31.45
C ILE A 153 -1.32 7.04 -32.55
N GLU A 154 -0.06 7.41 -32.37
CA GLU A 154 1.05 7.03 -33.23
C GLU A 154 2.00 6.15 -32.41
N THR A 155 2.52 5.09 -33.03
CA THR A 155 3.49 4.18 -32.42
C THR A 155 4.82 4.31 -33.13
N ALA A 156 5.88 4.55 -32.37
CA ALA A 156 7.25 4.62 -32.90
C ALA A 156 8.22 3.78 -32.07
N ARG A 157 9.29 3.34 -32.73
CA ARG A 157 10.43 2.72 -32.08
C ARG A 157 11.35 3.81 -31.53
N VAL A 158 11.67 3.72 -30.24
CA VAL A 158 12.50 4.70 -29.53
C VAL A 158 13.70 3.99 -28.92
N THR A 159 14.91 4.46 -29.23
CA THR A 159 16.14 3.96 -28.60
C THR A 159 16.47 4.83 -27.40
N GLY A 160 16.40 4.26 -26.20
CA GLY A 160 16.66 4.97 -24.95
C GLY A 160 18.15 5.18 -24.66
N ALA A 161 18.45 6.01 -23.66
CA ALA A 161 19.80 6.20 -23.14
C ALA A 161 20.32 4.87 -22.57
N GLY A 162 21.24 4.22 -23.29
CA GLY A 162 21.73 2.87 -23.01
C GLY A 162 21.54 1.87 -24.15
N GLY A 163 21.02 2.29 -25.31
CA GLY A 163 20.94 1.45 -26.52
C GLY A 163 19.79 0.44 -26.51
N ARG A 164 18.95 0.44 -25.47
CA ARG A 164 17.73 -0.39 -25.40
C ARG A 164 16.64 0.19 -26.28
N ASN A 165 15.98 -0.68 -27.04
CA ASN A 165 14.88 -0.30 -27.91
C ASN A 165 13.54 -0.50 -27.20
N TRP A 166 12.65 0.47 -27.42
CA TRP A 166 11.31 0.53 -26.87
C TRP A 166 10.33 0.73 -28.01
N THR A 167 9.14 0.18 -27.87
CA THR A 167 7.97 0.63 -28.63
C THR A 167 7.23 1.64 -27.77
N ALA A 168 7.05 2.86 -28.26
CA ALA A 168 6.31 3.91 -27.57
C ALA A 168 5.11 4.34 -28.41
N SER A 169 3.93 4.30 -27.81
CA SER A 169 2.71 4.89 -28.36
C SER A 169 2.46 6.24 -27.69
N PHE A 170 2.03 7.23 -28.47
CA PHE A 170 1.81 8.58 -27.97
C PHE A 170 0.56 9.21 -28.58
N VAL A 171 -0.13 10.02 -27.79
CA VAL A 171 -1.17 10.95 -28.25
C VAL A 171 -0.89 12.34 -27.70
N PHE A 172 -1.15 13.34 -28.55
CA PHE A 172 -1.06 14.74 -28.18
C PHE A 172 -2.47 15.33 -28.12
N ALA A 173 -2.81 15.96 -27.00
CA ALA A 173 -4.10 16.59 -26.78
C ALA A 173 -3.94 17.87 -25.96
N PHE A 174 -4.95 18.73 -25.93
CA PHE A 174 -4.98 19.90 -25.07
C PHE A 174 -5.86 19.67 -23.85
N ASP A 175 -5.39 20.12 -22.69
CA ASP A 175 -6.23 20.21 -21.50
C ASP A 175 -7.27 21.35 -21.62
N PRO A 176 -8.23 21.46 -20.69
CA PRO A 176 -9.27 22.49 -20.74
C PRO A 176 -8.76 23.94 -20.71
N ASP A 177 -7.52 24.16 -20.27
CA ASP A 177 -6.89 25.46 -20.15
C ASP A 177 -5.90 25.73 -21.30
N GLY A 178 -5.79 24.81 -22.27
CA GLY A 178 -4.98 24.94 -23.49
C GLY A 178 -3.53 24.49 -23.34
N HIS A 179 -3.17 23.80 -22.26
CA HIS A 179 -1.85 23.18 -22.09
C HIS A 179 -1.75 21.91 -22.94
N LEU A 180 -0.64 21.76 -23.67
CA LEU A 180 -0.42 20.54 -24.44
C LEU A 180 -0.05 19.40 -23.49
N ILE A 181 -0.76 18.29 -23.64
CA ILE A 181 -0.47 17.03 -22.98
C ILE A 181 0.09 16.05 -24.00
N GLU A 182 1.24 15.48 -23.69
CA GLU A 182 1.77 14.28 -24.32
C GLU A 182 1.43 13.10 -23.40
N LEU A 183 0.49 12.26 -23.81
CA LEU A 183 0.19 11.03 -23.11
C LEU A 183 0.91 9.89 -23.82
N ASN A 184 1.77 9.15 -23.12
CA ASN A 184 2.55 8.08 -23.72
C ASN A 184 2.45 6.75 -22.96
N GLN A 185 2.71 5.67 -23.69
CA GLN A 185 2.79 4.30 -23.17
C GLN A 185 4.00 3.62 -23.80
N ARG A 186 4.90 3.11 -22.96
CA ARG A 186 6.16 2.46 -23.40
C ARG A 186 6.12 0.97 -23.14
N ARG A 187 6.63 0.17 -24.07
CA ARG A 187 6.81 -1.29 -23.96
C ARG A 187 8.22 -1.67 -24.39
N LEU A 188 8.85 -2.60 -23.68
CA LEU A 188 10.17 -3.15 -24.04
C LEU A 188 10.02 -4.10 -25.23
N GLU A 189 10.97 -4.10 -26.16
CA GLU A 189 10.88 -4.98 -27.34
C GLU A 189 11.07 -6.47 -27.04
N GLU A 190 11.57 -6.84 -25.85
CA GLU A 190 11.59 -8.24 -25.42
C GLU A 190 10.16 -8.82 -25.26
N ASP A 191 9.14 -7.96 -25.17
CA ASP A 191 7.71 -8.32 -25.14
C ASP A 191 7.08 -8.54 -26.53
N ALA A 192 7.81 -8.39 -27.65
CA ALA A 192 7.25 -8.46 -29.00
C ALA A 192 6.83 -9.87 -29.48
N GLY A 193 6.84 -10.87 -28.59
CA GLY A 193 6.48 -12.25 -28.88
C GLY A 193 5.11 -12.71 -28.34
N HIS A 194 4.39 -11.91 -27.55
CA HIS A 194 3.08 -12.30 -27.01
C HIS A 194 2.07 -11.16 -27.16
N PRO A 195 0.86 -11.41 -27.71
CA PRO A 195 -0.20 -10.41 -27.73
C PRO A 195 -0.59 -10.12 -26.27
N THR A 196 -0.36 -8.89 -25.81
CA THR A 196 -0.66 -8.46 -24.45
C THR A 196 -2.03 -7.80 -24.40
N GLU A 197 -2.98 -8.59 -23.89
CA GLU A 197 -4.28 -8.19 -23.35
C GLU A 197 -4.13 -7.08 -22.30
N SER A 198 -5.17 -6.25 -22.20
CA SER A 198 -5.18 -4.92 -21.55
C SER A 198 -5.14 -4.99 -20.01
N ALA A 199 -4.90 -3.87 -19.33
CA ALA A 199 -4.92 -3.82 -17.86
C ALA A 199 -6.31 -4.12 -17.24
N GLU A 200 -7.40 -4.00 -18.02
CA GLU A 200 -8.71 -4.55 -17.62
C GLU A 200 -8.71 -6.08 -17.62
N ASP A 201 -7.89 -6.73 -18.45
CA ASP A 201 -7.68 -8.18 -18.46
C ASP A 201 -6.77 -8.65 -17.31
N MET A 202 -5.90 -7.80 -16.75
CA MET A 202 -5.09 -8.13 -15.55
C MET A 202 -5.92 -8.23 -14.27
N ALA A 203 -6.99 -7.45 -14.14
CA ALA A 203 -8.00 -7.65 -13.09
C ALA A 203 -8.83 -8.93 -13.33
N ALA A 204 -8.83 -9.46 -14.56
CA ALA A 204 -9.44 -10.73 -14.92
C ALA A 204 -8.49 -11.93 -14.79
N VAL A 205 -7.22 -11.79 -14.35
CA VAL A 205 -6.29 -12.93 -14.21
C VAL A 205 -6.47 -13.66 -12.88
N VAL A 206 -6.90 -13.00 -11.80
CA VAL A 206 -6.95 -13.63 -10.47
C VAL A 206 -8.28 -13.35 -9.77
N LYS A 207 -9.04 -14.41 -9.44
CA LYS A 207 -10.29 -14.28 -8.69
C LYS A 207 -10.03 -14.43 -7.20
N ILE A 208 -10.20 -13.34 -6.45
CA ILE A 208 -10.11 -13.36 -4.98
C ILE A 208 -11.47 -13.70 -4.38
N ARG A 209 -11.51 -14.70 -3.49
CA ARG A 209 -12.69 -15.07 -2.69
C ARG A 209 -12.34 -15.09 -1.21
N ARG A 210 -13.38 -14.97 -0.39
CA ARG A 210 -13.33 -15.23 1.05
C ARG A 210 -14.12 -16.50 1.31
N ALA A 211 -13.62 -17.30 2.22
CA ALA A 211 -14.24 -18.55 2.62
C ALA A 211 -13.90 -18.84 4.08
N PHE A 212 -14.55 -19.87 4.58
CA PHE A 212 -14.40 -20.36 5.93
C PHE A 212 -14.25 -21.87 5.89
N THR A 213 -13.45 -22.43 6.80
CA THR A 213 -13.37 -23.88 7.02
C THR A 213 -13.30 -24.19 8.51
N ASP A 214 -13.73 -25.38 8.89
CA ASP A 214 -13.74 -25.78 10.30
C ASP A 214 -12.37 -26.33 10.71
N THR A 215 -11.89 -25.92 11.88
CA THR A 215 -10.63 -26.42 12.47
C THR A 215 -10.87 -26.82 13.92
N ARG A 216 -9.87 -27.44 14.55
CA ARG A 216 -9.91 -27.74 16.00
C ARG A 216 -10.09 -26.52 16.91
N LEU A 217 -9.88 -25.30 16.40
CA LEU A 217 -10.03 -24.04 17.15
C LEU A 217 -11.25 -23.21 16.71
N GLY A 218 -12.21 -23.84 16.02
CA GLY A 218 -13.39 -23.16 15.47
C GLY A 218 -13.23 -22.88 13.98
N GLN A 219 -14.12 -22.04 13.46
CA GLN A 219 -14.15 -21.70 12.06
C GLN A 219 -13.03 -20.70 11.71
N LEU A 220 -12.21 -21.07 10.74
CA LEU A 220 -11.09 -20.29 10.25
C LEU A 220 -11.51 -19.56 8.97
N HIS A 221 -11.43 -18.24 8.97
CA HIS A 221 -11.58 -17.41 7.78
C HIS A 221 -10.31 -17.44 6.95
N TYR A 222 -10.43 -17.49 5.63
CA TYR A 222 -9.31 -17.31 4.72
C TYR A 222 -9.69 -16.57 3.45
N ARG A 223 -8.70 -15.91 2.85
CA ARG A 223 -8.77 -15.41 1.48
C ARG A 223 -8.11 -16.42 0.56
N VAL A 224 -8.67 -16.62 -0.62
CA VAL A 224 -8.07 -17.43 -1.67
C VAL A 224 -8.03 -16.63 -2.96
N ALA A 225 -6.88 -16.67 -3.62
CA ALA A 225 -6.66 -16.07 -4.93
C ALA A 225 -6.13 -17.16 -5.86
N GLN A 226 -6.73 -17.30 -7.03
CA GLN A 226 -6.37 -18.32 -8.02
C GLN A 226 -6.36 -17.72 -9.42
N PRO A 227 -5.45 -18.16 -10.32
CA PRO A 227 -5.47 -17.81 -11.73
C PRO A 227 -6.82 -18.19 -12.38
N VAL A 228 -7.34 -17.35 -13.28
CA VAL A 228 -8.62 -17.58 -13.97
C VAL A 228 -8.53 -18.67 -15.03
N SER A 229 -7.32 -18.93 -15.57
CA SER A 229 -7.03 -20.12 -16.36
C SER A 229 -6.12 -21.05 -15.54
N PRO A 230 -6.54 -22.29 -15.22
CA PRO A 230 -5.73 -23.24 -14.46
C PRO A 230 -4.62 -23.82 -15.36
N ALA A 231 -3.61 -23.00 -15.68
CA ALA A 231 -2.40 -23.49 -16.32
C ALA A 231 -1.52 -24.18 -15.27
N GLY A 232 -1.69 -25.50 -15.13
CA GLY A 232 -0.72 -26.43 -14.56
C GLY A 232 -0.30 -26.26 -13.09
N MET A 233 -0.83 -27.12 -12.21
CA MET A 233 -0.28 -27.70 -10.96
C MET A 233 0.90 -27.02 -10.22
N ALA A 234 1.02 -25.69 -10.17
CA ALA A 234 1.96 -25.05 -9.26
C ALA A 234 1.53 -25.34 -7.81
N THR A 235 2.48 -25.71 -6.97
CA THR A 235 2.20 -25.99 -5.55
C THR A 235 1.56 -24.76 -4.89
N PRO A 236 0.42 -24.92 -4.20
CA PRO A 236 -0.24 -23.80 -3.53
C PRO A 236 0.67 -23.13 -2.51
N LEU A 237 0.53 -21.81 -2.37
CA LEU A 237 1.24 -21.03 -1.37
C LEU A 237 0.28 -20.59 -0.27
N VAL A 238 0.67 -20.81 0.99
CA VAL A 238 -0.08 -20.31 2.16
C VAL A 238 0.67 -19.15 2.82
N LEU A 239 0.01 -17.99 2.95
CA LEU A 239 0.57 -16.79 3.57
C LEU A 239 0.07 -16.65 5.01
N LEU A 240 0.98 -16.75 5.98
CA LEU A 240 0.71 -16.65 7.41
C LEU A 240 1.08 -15.24 7.91
N HIS A 241 0.05 -14.50 8.33
CA HIS A 241 0.17 -13.11 8.75
C HIS A 241 0.83 -12.95 10.14
N GLN A 242 1.23 -11.72 10.45
CA GLN A 242 1.70 -11.37 11.78
C GLN A 242 0.54 -11.00 12.73
N THR A 243 0.73 -11.23 14.02
CA THR A 243 -0.15 -10.82 15.11
C THR A 243 0.11 -9.35 15.46
N PRO A 244 -0.92 -8.52 15.72
CA PRO A 244 -2.35 -8.84 15.81
C PRO A 244 -3.13 -8.52 14.52
N LEU A 245 -2.47 -8.59 13.36
CA LEU A 245 -3.11 -8.31 12.08
C LEU A 245 -3.93 -9.52 11.59
N SER A 246 -4.31 -9.48 10.33
CA SER A 246 -4.99 -10.55 9.60
C SER A 246 -4.41 -10.68 8.20
N GLY A 247 -4.94 -11.60 7.40
CA GLY A 247 -4.59 -11.77 6.00
C GLY A 247 -4.77 -10.53 5.13
N ARG A 248 -5.42 -9.45 5.63
CA ARG A 248 -5.51 -8.15 4.94
C ARG A 248 -4.15 -7.53 4.69
N MET A 249 -3.14 -7.86 5.49
CA MET A 249 -1.79 -7.32 5.29
C MET A 249 -1.12 -7.77 3.98
N PHE A 250 -1.73 -8.72 3.26
CA PHE A 250 -1.28 -9.19 1.96
C PHE A 250 -2.21 -8.69 0.83
N SER A 251 -3.07 -7.68 1.06
CA SER A 251 -4.11 -7.31 0.07
C SER A 251 -3.53 -6.85 -1.27
N GLU A 252 -2.43 -6.09 -1.25
CA GLU A 252 -1.75 -5.63 -2.48
C GLU A 252 -0.85 -6.73 -3.07
N PHE A 253 -0.31 -7.60 -2.22
CA PHE A 253 0.58 -8.68 -2.64
C PHE A 253 -0.17 -9.88 -3.24
N LEU A 254 -1.32 -10.25 -2.67
CA LEU A 254 -2.12 -11.42 -3.04
C LEU A 254 -2.46 -11.50 -4.54
N PRO A 255 -2.97 -10.44 -5.22
CA PRO A 255 -3.26 -10.52 -6.65
C PRO A 255 -2.00 -10.68 -7.51
N VAL A 256 -0.85 -10.21 -7.04
CA VAL A 256 0.43 -10.30 -7.75
C VAL A 256 1.00 -11.72 -7.68
N ILE A 257 1.12 -12.27 -6.47
CA ILE A 257 1.73 -13.59 -6.25
C ILE A 257 0.82 -14.74 -6.71
N ALA A 258 -0.48 -14.50 -6.87
CA ALA A 258 -1.44 -15.51 -7.32
C ALA A 258 -1.62 -15.58 -8.85
N ARG A 259 -0.77 -14.90 -9.63
CA ARG A 259 -0.81 -14.93 -11.10
C ARG A 259 -0.49 -16.31 -11.67
N ASP A 260 0.37 -17.08 -11.00
CA ASP A 260 0.87 -18.38 -11.47
C ASP A 260 0.43 -19.57 -10.60
N ARG A 261 -0.16 -19.33 -9.42
CA ARG A 261 -0.50 -20.37 -8.44
C ARG A 261 -1.69 -20.02 -7.58
N ALA A 262 -2.30 -21.04 -6.97
CA ALA A 262 -3.27 -20.83 -5.91
C ALA A 262 -2.59 -20.29 -4.64
N VAL A 263 -3.12 -19.21 -4.09
CA VAL A 263 -2.60 -18.59 -2.87
C VAL A 263 -3.70 -18.48 -1.84
N TYR A 264 -3.41 -18.97 -0.65
CA TYR A 264 -4.32 -19.03 0.48
C TYR A 264 -3.79 -18.18 1.63
N VAL A 265 -4.66 -17.39 2.23
CA VAL A 265 -4.30 -16.46 3.31
C VAL A 265 -5.27 -16.65 4.47
N PRO A 266 -4.99 -17.62 5.37
CA PRO A 266 -5.80 -17.84 6.56
C PRO A 266 -5.61 -16.71 7.57
N ASP A 267 -6.69 -16.30 8.23
CA ASP A 267 -6.63 -15.51 9.45
C ASP A 267 -6.44 -16.48 10.63
N THR A 268 -5.39 -16.28 11.42
CA THR A 268 -5.04 -17.11 12.58
C THR A 268 -6.22 -17.11 13.58
N PRO A 269 -6.54 -18.23 14.28
CA PRO A 269 -7.63 -18.26 15.26
C PRO A 269 -7.55 -17.10 16.28
N GLY A 270 -8.66 -16.39 16.47
CA GLY A 270 -8.75 -15.19 17.31
C GLY A 270 -8.32 -13.87 16.65
N TYR A 271 -8.02 -13.87 15.35
CA TYR A 271 -7.66 -12.69 14.57
C TYR A 271 -8.49 -12.59 13.29
N GLY A 272 -8.51 -11.39 12.70
CA GLY A 272 -9.23 -11.15 11.45
C GLY A 272 -10.72 -11.39 11.56
N GLU A 273 -11.22 -12.38 10.81
CA GLU A 273 -12.62 -12.85 10.88
C GLU A 273 -12.72 -14.32 11.37
N SER A 274 -11.63 -14.90 11.87
CA SER A 274 -11.63 -16.27 12.41
C SER A 274 -12.20 -16.30 13.83
N ASP A 275 -12.83 -17.43 14.18
CA ASP A 275 -13.36 -17.65 15.51
C ASP A 275 -12.29 -17.45 16.60
N SER A 276 -12.71 -16.92 17.73
CA SER A 276 -11.88 -16.80 18.92
C SER A 276 -11.83 -18.14 19.68
N PRO A 277 -10.63 -18.69 19.97
CA PRO A 277 -10.51 -19.87 20.80
C PRO A 277 -11.11 -19.64 22.19
N GLY A 278 -11.85 -20.62 22.71
CA GLY A 278 -12.47 -20.53 24.04
C GLY A 278 -11.48 -20.45 25.20
N THR A 279 -10.23 -20.86 24.98
CA THR A 279 -9.13 -20.76 25.94
C THR A 279 -7.84 -20.39 25.22
N ARG A 280 -6.90 -19.76 25.92
CA ARG A 280 -5.59 -19.36 25.36
C ARG A 280 -4.84 -20.57 24.77
N PRO A 281 -4.62 -20.66 23.45
CA PRO A 281 -3.94 -21.79 22.84
C PRO A 281 -2.43 -21.76 23.09
N THR A 282 -1.79 -22.93 23.07
CA THR A 282 -0.33 -23.01 22.92
C THR A 282 0.06 -22.68 21.48
N PHE A 283 1.34 -22.40 21.25
CA PHE A 283 1.83 -22.08 19.90
C PHE A 283 1.69 -23.28 18.95
N GLU A 284 1.93 -24.48 19.46
CA GLU A 284 1.71 -25.74 18.76
C GLU A 284 0.23 -25.98 18.42
N THR A 285 -0.69 -25.51 19.29
CA THR A 285 -2.13 -25.63 19.04
C THR A 285 -2.57 -24.71 17.90
N TYR A 286 -2.01 -23.50 17.81
CA TYR A 286 -2.19 -22.63 16.64
C TYR A 286 -1.66 -23.28 15.36
N GLY A 287 -0.44 -23.84 15.40
CA GLY A 287 0.14 -24.55 14.26
C GLY A 287 -0.72 -25.74 13.82
N ALA A 288 -1.26 -26.51 14.75
CA ALA A 288 -2.10 -27.67 14.46
C ALA A 288 -3.46 -27.28 13.85
N ALA A 289 -4.06 -26.15 14.26
CA ALA A 289 -5.29 -25.64 13.63
C ALA A 289 -5.06 -25.17 12.19
N LEU A 290 -3.93 -24.52 11.92
CA LEU A 290 -3.53 -24.15 10.55
C LEU A 290 -3.15 -25.38 9.70
N ALA A 291 -2.65 -26.45 10.32
CA ALA A 291 -2.41 -27.72 9.65
C ALA A 291 -3.73 -28.44 9.28
N ASP A 292 -4.80 -28.29 10.07
CA ASP A 292 -6.14 -28.76 9.70
C ASP A 292 -6.61 -28.06 8.41
N PHE A 293 -6.42 -26.73 8.34
CA PHE A 293 -6.71 -25.93 7.14
C PHE A 293 -5.90 -26.39 5.92
N ILE A 294 -4.58 -26.63 6.08
CA ILE A 294 -3.72 -27.11 4.99
C ILE A 294 -4.21 -28.46 4.44
N SER A 295 -4.65 -29.37 5.30
CA SER A 295 -5.21 -30.66 4.86
C SER A 295 -6.50 -30.50 4.05
N ASP A 296 -7.30 -29.47 4.32
CA ASP A 296 -8.56 -29.20 3.60
C ASP A 296 -8.32 -28.63 2.19
N ILE A 297 -7.34 -27.73 2.04
CA ILE A 297 -7.04 -27.09 0.74
C ILE A 297 -6.15 -27.94 -0.19
N GLY A 298 -5.53 -29.00 0.35
CA GLY A 298 -4.65 -29.92 -0.37
C GLY A 298 -3.17 -29.74 -0.05
N GLU A 299 -2.45 -30.87 0.05
CA GLU A 299 -1.02 -30.96 0.38
C GLU A 299 -0.23 -31.68 -0.73
N PRO A 300 1.08 -31.40 -0.89
CA PRO A 300 1.89 -30.46 -0.12
C PRO A 300 1.66 -28.99 -0.52
N VAL A 301 2.05 -28.06 0.37
CA VAL A 301 2.02 -26.60 0.13
C VAL A 301 3.39 -25.96 0.33
N ASP A 302 3.60 -24.77 -0.24
CA ASP A 302 4.67 -23.86 0.19
C ASP A 302 4.11 -22.92 1.26
N LEU A 303 4.93 -22.55 2.25
CA LEU A 303 4.55 -21.62 3.31
C LEU A 303 5.35 -20.34 3.21
N LEU A 304 4.69 -19.19 3.36
CA LEU A 304 5.32 -17.92 3.68
C LEU A 304 4.77 -17.42 5.01
N GLY A 305 5.65 -17.14 5.96
CA GLY A 305 5.26 -16.56 7.24
C GLY A 305 5.97 -15.25 7.53
N TYR A 306 5.25 -14.26 8.06
CA TYR A 306 5.82 -13.00 8.53
C TYR A 306 5.68 -12.87 10.05
N HIS A 307 6.79 -12.63 10.75
CA HIS A 307 6.85 -12.42 12.20
C HIS A 307 6.25 -13.60 12.98
N THR A 308 5.08 -13.46 13.61
CA THR A 308 4.42 -14.60 14.29
C THR A 308 4.02 -15.68 13.29
N GLY A 309 3.64 -15.28 12.07
CA GLY A 309 3.39 -16.19 10.96
C GLY A 309 4.64 -16.97 10.54
N ALA A 310 5.84 -16.36 10.66
CA ALA A 310 7.10 -17.08 10.43
C ALA A 310 7.30 -18.18 11.48
N GLY A 311 6.98 -17.89 12.75
CA GLY A 311 6.97 -18.91 13.80
C GLY A 311 5.98 -20.04 13.52
N LEU A 312 4.77 -19.73 13.06
CA LEU A 312 3.76 -20.73 12.72
C LEU A 312 4.19 -21.58 11.51
N ALA A 313 4.81 -20.97 10.50
CA ALA A 313 5.39 -21.71 9.37
C ALA A 313 6.48 -22.69 9.85
N ILE A 314 7.33 -22.27 10.79
CA ILE A 314 8.36 -23.14 11.40
C ILE A 314 7.71 -24.31 12.16
N GLU A 315 6.71 -24.05 13.00
CA GLU A 315 5.99 -25.13 13.74
C GLU A 315 5.34 -26.12 12.79
N ILE A 316 4.62 -25.64 11.76
CA ILE A 316 3.94 -26.51 10.80
C ILE A 316 4.96 -27.34 10.01
N ALA A 317 6.01 -26.71 9.47
CA ALA A 317 7.04 -27.40 8.71
C ALA A 317 7.85 -28.39 9.55
N HIS A 318 8.07 -28.10 10.84
CA HIS A 318 8.73 -29.02 11.76
C HIS A 318 7.84 -30.22 12.11
N ARG A 319 6.57 -29.98 12.42
CA ARG A 319 5.65 -31.00 12.94
C ARG A 319 4.99 -31.85 11.86
N TYR A 320 4.78 -31.29 10.68
CA TYR A 320 4.13 -31.91 9.53
C TYR A 320 5.00 -31.79 8.26
N PRO A 321 6.24 -32.31 8.30
CA PRO A 321 7.23 -32.05 7.25
C PRO A 321 6.81 -32.56 5.86
N GLU A 322 5.99 -33.61 5.80
CA GLU A 322 5.45 -34.17 4.56
C GLU A 322 4.43 -33.26 3.87
N ARG A 323 3.82 -32.32 4.60
CA ARG A 323 2.80 -31.40 4.08
C ARG A 323 3.39 -30.10 3.53
N VAL A 324 4.67 -29.84 3.79
CA VAL A 324 5.32 -28.58 3.47
C VAL A 324 6.50 -28.82 2.55
N ARG A 325 6.42 -28.30 1.33
CA ARG A 325 7.46 -28.40 0.31
C ARG A 325 8.58 -27.38 0.54
N ARG A 326 8.23 -26.10 0.75
CA ARG A 326 9.18 -25.01 1.01
C ARG A 326 8.69 -24.04 2.07
N VAL A 327 9.63 -23.34 2.69
CA VAL A 327 9.34 -22.34 3.72
C VAL A 327 10.03 -21.01 3.40
N ILE A 328 9.26 -19.93 3.39
CA ILE A 328 9.72 -18.55 3.26
C ILE A 328 9.45 -17.85 4.59
N LEU A 329 10.51 -17.33 5.22
CA LEU A 329 10.45 -16.73 6.54
C LEU A 329 10.81 -15.25 6.46
N VAL A 330 9.87 -14.38 6.81
CA VAL A 330 10.06 -12.93 6.84
C VAL A 330 10.12 -12.48 8.29
N SER A 331 11.19 -11.77 8.65
CA SER A 331 11.41 -11.17 9.98
C SER A 331 11.18 -12.14 11.14
N ILE A 332 12.12 -13.05 11.36
CA ILE A 332 11.99 -14.15 12.31
C ILE A 332 12.15 -13.62 13.75
N PRO A 333 11.15 -13.79 14.62
CA PRO A 333 11.19 -13.32 16.01
C PRO A 333 11.98 -14.28 16.91
N LEU A 334 13.28 -14.47 16.65
CA LEU A 334 14.15 -15.23 17.55
C LEU A 334 14.44 -14.40 18.82
N LEU A 335 13.53 -14.48 19.78
CA LEU A 335 13.54 -13.66 20.99
C LEU A 335 14.69 -14.02 21.94
N THR A 336 15.23 -13.03 22.64
CA THR A 336 16.13 -13.22 23.79
C THR A 336 15.33 -13.61 25.05
N ASP A 337 16.00 -14.09 26.11
CA ASP A 337 15.32 -14.37 27.40
C ASP A 337 14.59 -13.15 27.96
N ALA A 338 15.22 -11.97 27.88
CA ALA A 338 14.60 -10.72 28.33
C ALA A 338 13.34 -10.37 27.51
N GLN A 339 13.38 -10.58 26.18
CA GLN A 339 12.22 -10.38 25.32
C GLN A 339 11.12 -11.40 25.59
N ARG A 340 11.45 -12.69 25.76
CA ARG A 340 10.50 -13.74 26.14
C ARG A 340 9.80 -13.39 27.45
N ALA A 341 10.55 -12.97 28.47
CA ALA A 341 9.99 -12.56 29.76
C ALA A 341 9.02 -11.39 29.61
N ARG A 342 9.38 -10.39 28.79
CA ARG A 342 8.51 -9.23 28.49
C ARG A 342 7.20 -9.64 27.79
N PHE A 343 7.27 -10.47 26.74
CA PHE A 343 6.08 -10.88 25.98
C PHE A 343 5.23 -11.95 26.68
N SER A 344 5.76 -12.58 27.72
CA SER A 344 5.02 -13.51 28.58
C SER A 344 4.09 -12.80 29.57
N GLN A 345 4.28 -11.50 29.80
CA GLN A 345 3.41 -10.70 30.66
C GLN A 345 2.25 -10.10 29.85
N PRO A 346 0.99 -10.20 30.32
CA PRO A 346 -0.12 -9.53 29.66
C PRO A 346 0.06 -8.00 29.80
N PRO A 347 -0.03 -7.21 28.71
CA PRO A 347 0.06 -5.76 28.82
C PRO A 347 -1.18 -5.20 29.53
N ALA A 348 -0.98 -4.12 30.29
CA ALA A 348 -2.06 -3.41 31.00
C ALA A 348 -3.19 -2.90 30.08
N ALA A 349 -2.90 -2.73 28.78
CA ALA A 349 -3.84 -2.25 27.76
C ALA A 349 -4.81 -3.31 27.21
N SER A 350 -4.80 -4.54 27.75
CA SER A 350 -5.60 -5.65 27.24
C SER A 350 -7.03 -5.73 27.78
N SER A 351 -7.42 -4.86 28.73
CA SER A 351 -8.79 -4.81 29.26
C SER A 351 -9.64 -3.76 28.57
N ILE A 352 -10.88 -4.13 28.23
CA ILE A 352 -11.90 -3.20 27.77
C ILE A 352 -12.33 -2.33 28.96
N ARG A 353 -12.38 -1.02 28.76
CA ARG A 353 -12.70 -0.03 29.80
C ARG A 353 -13.89 0.83 29.39
N GLU A 354 -14.80 1.08 30.33
CA GLU A 354 -16.07 1.81 30.10
C GLU A 354 -15.84 3.23 29.58
N ASP A 355 -14.75 3.88 30.00
CA ASP A 355 -14.37 5.22 29.55
C ASP A 355 -13.77 5.28 28.14
N GLY A 356 -13.61 4.13 27.46
CA GLY A 356 -13.04 4.04 26.12
C GLY A 356 -11.54 4.31 26.04
N SER A 357 -10.84 4.56 27.15
CA SER A 357 -9.42 4.96 27.14
C SER A 357 -8.49 3.90 26.54
N HIS A 358 -8.90 2.63 26.53
CA HIS A 358 -8.13 1.53 25.91
C HIS A 358 -7.97 1.71 24.39
N LEU A 359 -8.94 2.35 23.73
CA LEU A 359 -8.85 2.68 22.31
C LEU A 359 -7.83 3.79 22.04
N LEU A 360 -7.75 4.78 22.94
CA LEU A 360 -6.75 5.85 22.87
C LEU A 360 -5.34 5.31 23.13
N ASP A 361 -5.18 4.39 24.09
CA ASP A 361 -3.89 3.71 24.32
C ASP A 361 -3.45 2.93 23.07
N MET A 362 -4.39 2.21 22.43
CA MET A 362 -4.12 1.49 21.17
C MET A 362 -3.69 2.46 20.05
N TRP A 363 -4.41 3.57 19.88
CA TRP A 363 -4.06 4.62 18.91
C TRP A 363 -2.66 5.17 19.17
N GLN A 364 -2.38 5.61 20.40
CA GLN A 364 -1.08 6.16 20.80
C GLN A 364 0.06 5.17 20.59
N SER A 365 -0.16 3.87 20.87
CA SER A 365 0.84 2.81 20.66
C SER A 365 1.23 2.61 19.20
N THR A 366 0.50 3.21 18.27
CA THR A 366 0.60 3.00 16.82
C THR A 366 1.06 4.28 16.09
N MET A 367 1.41 5.35 16.79
CA MET A 367 1.78 6.65 16.20
C MET A 367 3.15 6.73 15.52
N SER A 368 3.85 5.60 15.37
CA SER A 368 5.12 5.52 14.64
C SER A 368 4.97 5.31 13.13
N VAL A 369 3.74 5.23 12.62
CA VAL A 369 3.40 5.06 11.20
C VAL A 369 2.51 6.21 10.70
N SER A 370 2.11 6.20 9.43
CA SER A 370 1.16 7.19 8.90
C SER A 370 -0.20 7.12 9.64
N LEU A 371 -0.97 8.22 9.63
CA LEU A 371 -2.26 8.26 10.32
C LEU A 371 -3.27 7.24 9.76
N GLU A 372 -3.24 6.99 8.46
CA GLU A 372 -4.08 5.99 7.82
C GLU A 372 -3.70 4.57 8.25
N GLU A 373 -2.39 4.28 8.29
CA GLU A 373 -1.90 2.98 8.73
C GLU A 373 -2.19 2.76 10.22
N ALA A 374 -2.03 3.79 11.04
CA ALA A 374 -2.40 3.72 12.44
C ALA A 374 -3.89 3.41 12.65
N ALA A 375 -4.79 4.01 11.86
CA ALA A 375 -6.21 3.71 11.91
C ALA A 375 -6.51 2.25 11.54
N ARG A 376 -5.86 1.72 10.50
CA ARG A 376 -5.99 0.31 10.09
C ARG A 376 -5.50 -0.64 11.18
N LEU A 377 -4.32 -0.39 11.73
CA LEU A 377 -3.73 -1.19 12.80
C LEU A 377 -4.57 -1.18 14.09
N VAL A 378 -5.18 -0.06 14.45
CA VAL A 378 -6.13 0.01 15.57
C VAL A 378 -7.38 -0.84 15.29
N ALA A 379 -7.92 -0.79 14.06
CA ALA A 379 -9.05 -1.62 13.68
C ALA A 379 -8.72 -3.13 13.74
N GLU A 380 -7.52 -3.52 13.31
CA GLU A 380 -7.02 -4.90 13.41
C GLU A 380 -6.91 -5.36 14.88
N LYS A 381 -6.30 -4.54 15.74
CA LYS A 381 -6.20 -4.80 17.18
C LYS A 381 -7.59 -4.98 17.81
N GLN A 382 -8.55 -4.12 17.50
CA GLN A 382 -9.90 -4.19 18.06
C GLN A 382 -10.65 -5.48 17.68
N ARG A 383 -10.44 -6.03 16.49
CA ARG A 383 -11.08 -7.30 16.08
C ARG A 383 -10.71 -8.48 16.97
N SER A 384 -9.49 -8.46 17.52
CA SER A 384 -9.03 -9.48 18.46
C SER A 384 -9.51 -9.27 19.91
N LEU A 385 -10.21 -8.16 20.19
CA LEU A 385 -10.71 -7.78 21.53
C LEU A 385 -9.61 -7.94 22.60
N THR A 386 -9.85 -8.76 23.63
CA THR A 386 -8.93 -9.01 24.74
C THR A 386 -7.85 -10.06 24.43
N HIS A 387 -7.80 -10.55 23.18
CA HIS A 387 -6.93 -11.66 22.76
C HIS A 387 -5.73 -11.22 21.90
N THR A 388 -5.55 -9.90 21.67
CA THR A 388 -4.51 -9.30 20.82
C THR A 388 -3.12 -9.91 20.99
N GLU A 389 -2.75 -10.28 22.22
CA GLU A 389 -1.41 -10.74 22.56
C GLU A 389 -1.29 -12.27 22.68
N TRP A 390 -2.36 -13.03 22.50
CA TRP A 390 -2.36 -14.47 22.79
C TRP A 390 -1.35 -15.25 21.96
N ALA A 391 -1.26 -14.99 20.66
CA ALA A 391 -0.33 -15.67 19.78
C ALA A 391 1.12 -15.23 20.03
N LEU A 392 1.33 -13.94 20.34
CA LEU A 392 2.65 -13.41 20.67
C LEU A 392 3.17 -13.95 22.02
N THR A 393 2.32 -14.04 23.03
CA THR A 393 2.66 -14.69 24.31
C THR A 393 2.92 -16.19 24.12
N ALA A 394 2.11 -16.88 23.32
CA ALA A 394 2.34 -18.29 23.01
C ALA A 394 3.70 -18.50 22.31
N LEU A 395 4.02 -17.65 21.32
CA LEU A 395 5.33 -17.64 20.65
C LEU A 395 6.48 -17.39 21.63
N ALA A 396 6.30 -16.50 22.61
CA ALA A 396 7.33 -16.20 23.59
C ALA A 396 7.72 -17.41 24.45
N GLY A 397 6.78 -18.33 24.71
CA GLY A 397 7.02 -19.60 25.39
C GLY A 397 7.49 -20.75 24.47
N TYR A 398 7.46 -20.55 23.16
CA TYR A 398 7.73 -21.59 22.16
C TYR A 398 9.24 -21.71 21.88
N PRO A 399 9.81 -22.94 21.79
CA PRO A 399 11.24 -23.15 21.52
C PRO A 399 11.62 -22.92 20.05
N LEU A 400 11.35 -21.71 19.54
CA LEU A 400 11.48 -21.34 18.11
C LEU A 400 12.85 -21.68 17.52
N GLY A 401 13.95 -21.37 18.24
CA GLY A 401 15.31 -21.61 17.75
C GLY A 401 15.63 -23.09 17.53
N LEU A 402 15.20 -23.96 18.46
CA LEU A 402 15.37 -25.41 18.33
C LEU A 402 14.59 -25.93 17.13
N ARG A 403 13.35 -25.49 16.97
CA ARG A 403 12.44 -25.93 15.90
C ARG A 403 12.92 -25.46 14.53
N LEU A 404 13.41 -24.23 14.46
CA LEU A 404 14.05 -23.66 13.28
C LEU A 404 15.28 -24.47 12.84
N SER A 405 16.15 -24.88 13.77
CA SER A 405 17.33 -25.71 13.45
C SER A 405 17.00 -27.14 12.96
N GLN A 406 15.74 -27.55 13.10
CA GLN A 406 15.26 -28.89 12.73
C GLN A 406 14.46 -28.89 11.42
N LEU A 407 14.36 -27.76 10.72
CA LEU A 407 13.69 -27.71 9.41
C LEU A 407 14.45 -28.54 8.38
N ALA A 408 13.71 -29.40 7.68
CA ALA A 408 14.24 -30.22 6.58
C ALA A 408 13.99 -29.58 5.21
N GLN A 409 13.07 -28.62 5.14
CA GLN A 409 12.62 -28.00 3.90
C GLN A 409 13.64 -27.00 3.37
N PRO A 410 13.75 -26.85 2.03
CA PRO A 410 14.35 -25.67 1.43
C PRO A 410 13.75 -24.41 2.05
N THR A 411 14.61 -23.55 2.57
CA THR A 411 14.20 -22.36 3.33
C THR A 411 14.77 -21.10 2.68
N LEU A 412 13.91 -20.10 2.50
CA LEU A 412 14.28 -18.74 2.12
C LEU A 412 14.01 -17.82 3.30
N ILE A 413 15.00 -17.02 3.69
CA ILE A 413 14.87 -16.00 4.75
C ILE A 413 14.94 -14.63 4.10
N LEU A 414 13.84 -13.89 4.19
CA LEU A 414 13.77 -12.49 3.78
C LEU A 414 13.98 -11.61 5.01
N ARG A 415 15.03 -10.78 4.95
CA ARG A 415 15.46 -9.92 6.05
C ARG A 415 15.31 -8.44 5.66
N PRO A 416 14.14 -7.82 5.90
CA PRO A 416 13.93 -6.39 5.74
C PRO A 416 14.52 -5.62 6.93
N ARG A 417 14.85 -4.33 6.76
CA ARG A 417 15.38 -3.42 7.80
C ARG A 417 14.30 -2.98 8.79
N ASP A 418 13.69 -3.93 9.48
CA ASP A 418 12.67 -3.71 10.51
C ASP A 418 13.20 -3.93 11.94
N GLY A 419 12.29 -3.92 12.93
CA GLY A 419 12.62 -4.12 14.34
C GLY A 419 13.16 -5.51 14.70
N LEU A 420 13.15 -6.46 13.78
CA LEU A 420 13.69 -7.81 13.93
C LEU A 420 14.92 -8.06 13.05
N TRP A 421 15.55 -7.02 12.52
CA TRP A 421 16.76 -7.15 11.70
C TRP A 421 17.82 -8.03 12.38
N GLU A 422 18.15 -7.78 13.64
CA GLU A 422 19.18 -8.54 14.37
C GLU A 422 18.74 -9.97 14.68
N GLN A 423 17.51 -10.14 15.16
CA GLN A 423 16.92 -11.44 15.52
C GLN A 423 16.86 -12.37 14.30
N THR A 424 16.43 -11.84 13.16
CA THR A 424 16.39 -12.58 11.89
C THR A 424 17.79 -12.98 11.45
N GLY A 425 18.78 -12.10 11.63
CA GLY A 425 20.18 -12.41 11.34
C GLY A 425 20.75 -13.53 12.23
N GLN A 426 20.38 -13.59 13.50
CA GLN A 426 20.77 -14.72 14.37
C GLN A 426 20.01 -16.00 14.02
N ALA A 427 18.71 -15.89 13.70
CA ALA A 427 17.88 -17.00 13.28
C ALA A 427 18.43 -17.68 12.01
N ALA A 428 18.89 -16.89 11.04
CA ALA A 428 19.45 -17.41 9.80
C ALA A 428 20.68 -18.31 10.02
N LYS A 429 21.48 -18.07 11.07
CA LYS A 429 22.63 -18.92 11.42
C LYS A 429 22.23 -20.33 11.88
N LEU A 430 20.99 -20.50 12.34
CA LEU A 430 20.45 -21.79 12.78
C LEU A 430 20.00 -22.67 11.62
N VAL A 431 19.91 -22.12 10.39
CA VAL A 431 19.58 -22.86 9.17
C VAL A 431 20.64 -22.59 8.10
N PRO A 432 21.82 -23.21 8.18
CA PRO A 432 22.94 -22.90 7.27
C PRO A 432 22.63 -23.17 5.78
N SER A 433 21.65 -24.02 5.49
CA SER A 433 21.18 -24.31 4.13
C SER A 433 20.21 -23.27 3.58
N ALA A 434 19.74 -22.32 4.39
CA ALA A 434 18.77 -21.33 3.95
C ALA A 434 19.38 -20.33 2.96
N GLN A 435 18.64 -19.99 1.92
CA GLN A 435 18.93 -18.82 1.11
C GLN A 435 18.53 -17.58 1.91
N ILE A 436 19.39 -16.56 1.95
CA ILE A 436 19.11 -15.31 2.68
C ILE A 436 19.08 -14.17 1.66
N ILE A 437 18.01 -13.39 1.70
CA ILE A 437 17.86 -12.15 0.93
C ILE A 437 17.75 -11.01 1.93
N GLU A 438 18.76 -10.14 1.94
CA GLU A 438 18.77 -8.94 2.77
C GLU A 438 18.29 -7.74 1.95
N ARG A 439 17.30 -7.02 2.49
CA ARG A 439 16.74 -5.81 1.89
C ARG A 439 16.81 -4.68 2.88
N SER A 440 17.92 -3.97 2.86
CA SER A 440 18.17 -2.83 3.76
C SER A 440 17.30 -1.61 3.45
N ASP A 441 16.72 -1.59 2.26
CA ASP A 441 15.81 -0.58 1.71
C ASP A 441 14.33 -0.88 2.03
N TRP A 442 14.01 -2.09 2.50
CA TRP A 442 12.64 -2.47 2.89
C TRP A 442 12.42 -2.30 4.40
N SER A 443 11.19 -1.95 4.79
CA SER A 443 10.80 -1.80 6.19
C SER A 443 9.38 -2.36 6.44
N TYR A 444 8.72 -1.95 7.53
CA TYR A 444 7.33 -2.34 7.81
C TYR A 444 6.40 -2.03 6.63
N GLY A 445 5.39 -2.88 6.42
CA GLY A 445 4.45 -2.73 5.30
C GLY A 445 5.02 -3.14 3.94
N LEU A 446 6.09 -3.95 3.89
CA LEU A 446 6.75 -4.32 2.63
C LEU A 446 5.82 -4.95 1.58
N PHE A 447 4.81 -5.72 2.00
CA PHE A 447 3.87 -6.35 1.09
C PHE A 447 2.92 -5.36 0.39
N ASP A 448 2.73 -4.17 0.96
CA ASP A 448 1.98 -3.09 0.34
C ASP A 448 2.90 -2.20 -0.52
N ALA A 449 4.13 -1.97 -0.05
CA ALA A 449 5.07 -1.06 -0.70
C ALA A 449 5.82 -1.67 -1.89
N TYR A 450 6.08 -2.98 -1.88
CA TYR A 450 6.94 -3.67 -2.86
C TYR A 450 6.34 -5.00 -3.39
N PRO A 451 5.04 -5.13 -3.66
CA PRO A 451 4.40 -6.42 -3.96
C PRO A 451 4.99 -7.14 -5.19
N GLU A 452 5.24 -6.41 -6.28
CA GLU A 452 5.83 -6.94 -7.53
C GLU A 452 7.25 -7.45 -7.30
N GLU A 453 8.09 -6.63 -6.65
CA GLU A 453 9.49 -6.97 -6.42
C GLU A 453 9.63 -8.16 -5.47
N ILE A 454 8.76 -8.27 -4.46
CA ILE A 454 8.69 -9.46 -3.61
C ILE A 454 8.29 -10.67 -4.45
N ALA A 455 7.26 -10.58 -5.28
CA ALA A 455 6.80 -11.71 -6.08
C ALA A 455 7.88 -12.23 -7.03
N GLU A 456 8.59 -11.33 -7.72
CA GLU A 456 9.72 -11.68 -8.60
C GLU A 456 10.86 -12.38 -7.84
N LEU A 457 11.19 -11.91 -6.63
CA LEU A 457 12.21 -12.54 -5.80
C LEU A 457 11.80 -13.96 -5.37
N LEU A 458 10.52 -14.15 -5.02
CA LEU A 458 10.00 -15.42 -4.56
C LEU A 458 9.80 -16.43 -5.71
N ALA A 459 9.45 -15.98 -6.92
CA ALA A 459 9.17 -16.84 -8.07
C ALA A 459 10.29 -17.86 -8.32
N ARG A 460 11.55 -17.40 -8.36
CA ARG A 460 12.72 -18.28 -8.58
C ARG A 460 12.91 -19.34 -7.49
N PHE A 461 12.54 -19.03 -6.25
CA PHE A 461 12.64 -19.98 -5.14
C PHE A 461 11.50 -21.01 -5.16
N LEU A 462 10.31 -20.57 -5.61
CA LEU A 462 9.11 -21.37 -5.66
C LEU A 462 9.02 -22.31 -6.89
N GLU A 463 9.72 -21.98 -7.99
CA GLU A 463 9.80 -22.78 -9.23
C GLU A 463 10.85 -23.91 -9.20
N ARG A 464 11.91 -23.75 -8.38
CA ARG A 464 12.90 -24.80 -8.13
C ARG A 464 12.27 -25.99 -7.42
#